data_AF-A0A941FK10-F1
#
_entry.id   AF-A0A941FK10-F1
#
_cell.length_a   1.000
_cell.length_b   1.000
_cell.length_c   1.000
_cell.angle_alpha   90.00
_cell.angle_beta   90.00
_cell.angle_gamma   90.00
#
_symmetry.space_group_name_H-M   'P 1'
#
loop_
_entity.id
_entity.type
_entity.pdbx_description
1 polymer ?
#
loop_
_entity_poly.entity_id
_entity_poly.type
_entity_poly.pdbx_seq_one_letter_code
_entity_poly.pdbx_strand_id
1 'polypeptide(L)' 'MIDDWRKSADYYCPCCRMELTIKAGSVRVPHFAHKNSSSCRASSEPESAYHLMGKRKLFQWFLSHGYQVDLKPTFP' A
#
# COMPACT_ATOMS: atom_id res chain seq x y z
N MET A 1 -24.20 5.48 7.43
CA MET A 1 -23.45 4.26 7.07
C MET A 1 -21.94 4.47 7.04
N ILE A 2 -21.37 5.49 6.37
CA ILE A 2 -19.91 5.78 6.45
C ILE A 2 -19.52 6.44 7.77
N ASP A 3 -20.39 7.30 8.31
CA ASP A 3 -20.14 7.99 9.58
C ASP A 3 -20.12 7.05 10.79
N ASP A 4 -20.76 5.89 10.70
CA ASP A 4 -20.77 4.88 11.75
C ASP A 4 -19.38 4.27 11.94
N TRP A 5 -18.60 4.12 10.87
CA TRP A 5 -17.22 3.62 10.92
C TRP A 5 -16.23 4.62 11.53
N ARG A 6 -16.62 5.90 11.63
CA ARG A 6 -15.77 6.97 12.19
C ARG A 6 -16.01 7.21 13.67
N LYS A 7 -17.13 6.75 14.23
CA LYS A 7 -17.67 7.27 15.51
C LYS A 7 -17.24 6.52 16.76
N SER A 8 -16.60 5.35 16.68
CA SER A 8 -16.57 4.49 17.87
C SER A 8 -15.48 3.41 17.96
N ALA A 9 -14.48 3.39 17.10
CA ALA A 9 -13.42 2.39 17.20
C ALA A 9 -12.03 3.00 17.06
N ASP A 10 -11.20 2.80 18.08
CA ASP A 10 -9.76 2.95 17.97
C ASP A 10 -9.23 1.76 17.14
N TYR A 11 -8.80 2.06 15.92
CA TYR A 11 -8.22 1.08 15.04
C TYR A 11 -6.72 1.01 15.27
N TYR A 12 -6.16 -0.19 15.29
CA TYR A 12 -4.73 -0.41 15.48
C TYR A 12 -4.16 -1.27 14.36
N CYS A 13 -2.95 -0.93 13.92
CA CYS A 13 -2.24 -1.74 12.95
C CYS A 13 -1.84 -3.08 13.57
N PRO A 14 -2.15 -4.24 12.96
CA PRO A 14 -1.71 -5.53 13.48
C PRO A 14 -0.17 -5.70 13.45
N CYS A 15 0.52 -4.93 12.61
CA CYS A 15 1.96 -5.05 12.42
C CYS A 15 2.78 -4.21 13.40
N CYS A 16 2.36 -2.97 13.69
CA CYS A 16 3.10 -2.06 14.57
C CYS A 16 2.33 -1.59 15.81
N ARG A 17 1.06 -2.00 15.96
CA ARG A 17 0.13 -1.61 17.03
C ARG A 17 -0.11 -0.09 17.16
N MET A 18 0.28 0.69 16.15
CA MET A 18 0.02 2.13 16.11
C MET A 18 -1.42 2.42 15.68
N GLU A 19 -1.93 3.56 16.12
CA GLU A 19 -3.27 4.02 15.77
C GLU A 19 -3.43 4.25 14.25
N LEU A 20 -4.54 3.73 13.74
CA LEU A 20 -5.03 3.92 12.39
C LEU A 20 -6.22 4.90 12.41
N THR A 21 -6.45 5.52 11.26
CA THR A 21 -7.64 6.30 10.94
C THR A 21 -8.26 5.73 9.68
N ILE A 22 -9.59 5.71 9.62
CA ILE A 22 -10.32 5.32 8.42
C ILE A 22 -10.53 6.54 7.52
N LYS A 23 -9.95 6.50 6.32
CA LYS A 23 -10.18 7.50 5.27
C LYS A 23 -11.25 6.97 4.34
N ALA A 24 -12.48 7.37 4.60
CA ALA A 24 -13.65 7.07 3.77
C ALA A 24 -14.22 8.38 3.22
N GLY A 25 -14.38 8.49 1.91
CA GLY A 25 -15.02 9.65 1.26
C GLY A 25 -15.94 9.19 0.15
N SER A 26 -16.67 10.12 -0.47
CA SER A 26 -17.59 9.80 -1.59
C SER A 26 -16.86 9.35 -2.87
N VAL A 27 -15.59 9.74 -3.03
CA VAL A 27 -14.78 9.46 -4.23
C VAL A 27 -13.71 8.39 -3.98
N ARG A 28 -13.11 8.36 -2.78
CA ARG A 28 -12.03 7.44 -2.44
C ARG A 28 -12.58 6.22 -1.72
N VAL A 29 -12.17 5.03 -2.19
CA VAL A 29 -12.44 3.76 -1.53
C VAL A 29 -12.01 3.84 -0.05
N PRO A 30 -12.89 3.46 0.90
CA PRO A 30 -12.54 3.41 2.31
C PRO A 30 -11.29 2.55 2.55
N HIS A 31 -10.31 3.12 3.23
CA HIS A 31 -9.08 2.42 3.62
C HIS A 31 -8.59 2.90 4.98
N PHE A 32 -7.86 2.04 5.69
CA PHE A 32 -7.16 2.41 6.91
C PHE A 32 -5.80 3.04 6.59
N ALA A 33 -5.43 4.10 7.30
CA ALA A 33 -4.14 4.77 7.20
C ALA A 33 -3.60 5.05 8.61
N HIS A 34 -2.28 4.98 8.81
CA HIS A 34 -1.70 5.37 10.10
C HIS A 34 -1.96 6.86 10.39
N LYS A 35 -2.30 7.20 11.64
CA LYS A 35 -2.51 8.60 12.06
C LYS A 35 -1.20 9.41 11.97
N ASN A 36 -0.09 8.79 12.36
CA ASN A 36 1.26 9.36 12.27
C ASN A 36 2.05 8.61 11.19
N SER A 37 3.06 9.27 10.59
CA SER A 37 4.06 8.63 9.73
C SER A 37 4.98 7.71 10.56
N SER A 38 4.39 6.68 11.13
CA SER A 38 5.10 5.62 11.84
C SER A 38 5.84 4.78 10.81
N SER A 39 7.09 4.42 11.10
CA SER A 39 7.89 3.48 10.31
C SER A 39 7.31 2.06 10.45
N CYS A 40 6.11 1.86 9.92
CA CYS A 40 5.47 0.57 9.89
C CYS A 40 6.08 -0.24 8.73
N ARG A 41 6.71 -1.38 9.04
CA ARG A 41 7.23 -2.29 8.00
C ARG A 41 6.15 -2.80 7.03
N ALA A 42 4.88 -2.71 7.40
CA ALA A 42 3.77 -3.03 6.51
C ALA A 42 3.33 -1.86 5.63
N SER A 43 3.75 -0.62 5.93
CA SER A 43 3.50 0.53 5.07
C SER A 43 4.60 0.79 4.05
N SER A 44 5.77 0.16 4.18
CA SER A 44 6.91 0.38 3.28
C SER A 44 6.68 -0.20 1.89
N GLU A 45 5.94 -1.32 1.78
CA GLU A 45 5.62 -1.93 0.48
C GLU A 45 4.13 -1.78 0.14
N PRO A 46 3.73 -0.73 -0.60
CA PRO A 46 2.33 -0.52 -1.00
C PRO A 46 1.84 -1.53 -2.04
N GLU A 47 2.72 -2.40 -2.55
CA GLU A 47 2.44 -3.32 -3.65
C GLU A 47 2.42 -4.77 -3.16
N SER A 48 1.40 -5.51 -3.57
CA SER A 48 1.31 -6.94 -3.23
C SER A 48 2.41 -7.75 -3.93
N ALA A 49 2.74 -8.92 -3.38
CA ALA A 49 3.67 -9.85 -4.02
C ALA A 49 3.28 -10.16 -5.48
N TYR A 50 1.97 -10.28 -5.75
CA TYR A 50 1.44 -10.45 -7.11
C TYR A 50 1.79 -9.27 -8.02
N HIS A 51 1.63 -8.03 -7.53
CA HIS A 51 1.97 -6.82 -8.28
C HIS A 51 3.46 -6.77 -8.59
N LEU A 52 4.32 -7.07 -7.61
CA LEU A 52 5.78 -7.12 -7.78
C LEU A 52 6.19 -8.20 -8.79
N MET A 53 5.57 -9.38 -8.73
CA MET A 53 5.79 -10.44 -9.72
C MET A 53 5.39 -10.00 -11.13
N GLY A 54 4.26 -9.30 -11.28
CA GLY A 54 3.81 -8.75 -12.55
C GLY A 54 4.85 -7.80 -13.16
N LYS A 55 5.37 -6.86 -12.35
CA LYS A 55 6.44 -5.95 -12.79
C LYS A 55 7.69 -6.68 -13.26
N ARG A 56 8.12 -7.71 -12.52
CA ARG A 56 9.30 -8.53 -12.90
C ARG A 56 9.08 -9.26 -14.23
N LYS A 57 7.89 -9.81 -14.46
CA LYS A 57 7.55 -10.47 -15.73
C LYS A 57 7.61 -9.48 -16.90
N LEU A 58 7.04 -8.29 -16.73
CA LEU A 58 7.09 -7.24 -17.76
C LEU A 58 8.53 -6.81 -18.04
N PHE A 59 9.32 -6.57 -16.99
CA PHE A 59 10.74 -6.23 -17.14
C PHE A 59 11.51 -7.28 -17.95
N GLN A 60 11.35 -8.57 -17.61
CA GLN A 60 11.98 -9.66 -18.36
C GLN A 60 11.50 -9.73 -19.81
N TRP A 61 10.21 -9.52 -20.05
CA TRP A 61 9.65 -9.49 -21.39
C TRP A 61 10.23 -8.34 -22.23
N PHE A 62 10.35 -7.13 -21.69
CA PHE A 62 10.95 -6.02 -22.43
C PHE A 62 12.44 -6.23 -22.70
N LEU A 63 13.19 -6.78 -21.75
CA LEU A 63 14.59 -7.15 -21.95
C LEU A 63 14.75 -8.18 -23.07
N SER A 64 13.88 -9.18 -23.14
CA SER A 64 13.95 -10.21 -24.19
C SER A 64 13.66 -9.66 -25.59
N HIS A 65 13.06 -8.48 -25.70
CA HIS A 65 12.79 -7.78 -26.96
C HIS A 65 13.85 -6.70 -27.27
N GLY A 66 14.93 -6.63 -26.48
CA GLY A 66 16.06 -5.72 -26.72
C GLY A 66 15.83 -4.27 -26.28
N TYR A 67 14.76 -4.00 -25.52
CA TYR A 67 14.54 -2.67 -24.96
C TYR A 67 15.47 -2.40 -23.78
N GLN A 68 15.95 -1.16 -23.68
CA GLN A 68 16.58 -0.66 -22.46
C GLN A 68 15.47 -0.36 -21.45
N VAL A 69 15.45 -1.10 -20.35
CA VAL A 69 14.44 -0.97 -19.30
C VAL A 69 15.10 -0.98 -17.93
N ASP A 70 14.56 -0.16 -17.03
CA ASP A 70 14.97 -0.08 -15.63
C ASP A 70 13.80 -0.46 -14.72
N LEU A 71 14.08 -1.28 -13.71
CA LEU A 71 13.13 -1.55 -12.64
C LEU A 71 13.38 -0.52 -11.53
N LYS A 72 12.40 0.34 -11.25
CA LYS A 72 12.50 1.29 -10.13
C LYS A 72 12.74 0.52 -8.82
N PRO A 73 13.68 0.96 -7.97
CA PRO A 73 13.91 0.34 -6.68
C PRO A 73 12.64 0.42 -5.83
N THR A 74 12.38 -0.65 -5.07
CA THR A 74 11.39 -0.67 -3.99
C THR A 74 11.78 0.38 -2.97
N PHE A 75 10.86 1.30 -2.65
CA PHE A 75 11.12 2.33 -1.65
C PHE A 75 11.22 1.66 -0.26
N PRO A 76 12.25 1.94 0.54
CA PRO A 76 12.40 1.37 1.89
C PRO A 76 11.36 1.90 2.88
#